data_AF-A0A9E3W1T2-F1
#
_entry.id   AF-A0A9E3W1T2-F1
#
_cell.length_a   1.000
_cell.length_b   1.000
_cell.length_c   1.000
_cell.angle_alpha   90.00
_cell.angle_beta   90.00
_cell.angle_gamma   90.00
#
_symmetry.space_group_name_H-M   'P 1'
#
loop_
_entity.id
_entity.type
_entity.pdbx_description
1 polymer ?
#
loop_
_entity_poly.entity_id
_entity_poly.type
_entity_poly.pdbx_seq_one_letter_code
_entity_poly.pdbx_strand_id
1 'polypeptide(L)'
;MGRRDNPNPVHKKQEKLILDRFRQLYSDFPKVRIKQYESPDFQLIVNRRKMIGLEVVRYVSATEKQDETYSLQRFDPKQLMALIHQKEDKSNGYQRMRYAELWLLIAAGSMSSDATVIYPESFDVTAFQTDFYERVFLMDMRQELLFVLK
;
A
#
# COMPACT_ATOMS: atom_id res chain seq x y z
N MET A 1 -11.02 4.23 30.32
CA MET A 1 -9.63 4.73 30.28
C MET A 1 -8.99 4.13 29.03
N GLY A 2 -9.08 4.83 27.88
CA GLY A 2 -8.64 4.30 26.59
C GLY A 2 -7.12 4.23 26.53
N ARG A 3 -6.57 3.03 26.32
CA ARG A 3 -5.16 2.86 25.97
C ARG A 3 -4.97 3.57 24.62
N ARG A 4 -4.21 4.67 24.62
CA ARG A 4 -3.67 5.26 23.40
C ARG A 4 -2.61 4.27 22.90
N ASP A 5 -2.96 3.51 21.88
CA ASP A 5 -1.99 2.69 21.14
C ASP A 5 -0.99 3.66 20.49
N ASN A 6 0.11 3.92 21.20
CA ASN A 6 1.20 4.72 20.67
C ASN A 6 1.78 3.95 19.46
N PRO A 7 1.76 4.50 18.24
CA PRO A 7 2.12 3.71 17.07
C PRO A 7 3.60 3.31 17.17
N ASN A 8 3.87 2.01 17.05
CA ASN A 8 5.21 1.43 17.19
C ASN A 8 6.20 2.12 16.21
N PRO A 9 7.31 2.73 16.69
CA PRO A 9 8.22 3.53 15.88
C PRO A 9 8.88 2.77 14.72
N VAL A 10 8.91 1.43 14.78
CA VAL A 10 9.42 0.58 13.69
C VAL A 10 8.48 0.63 12.47
N HIS A 11 7.17 0.64 12.68
CA HIS A 11 6.17 0.66 11.61
C HIS A 11 6.25 1.98 10.83
N LYS A 12 6.36 3.10 11.55
CA LYS A 12 6.49 4.44 10.93
C LYS A 12 7.71 4.59 10.03
N LYS A 13 8.85 3.99 10.41
CA LYS A 13 10.06 3.99 9.58
C LYS A 13 9.87 3.18 8.29
N GLN A 14 9.20 2.03 8.40
CA GLN A 14 8.91 1.19 7.25
C GLN A 14 7.93 1.85 6.27
N GLU A 15 6.85 2.44 6.76
CA GLU A 15 5.89 3.20 5.95
C GLU A 15 6.55 4.33 5.18
N LYS A 16 7.46 5.08 5.82
CA LYS A 16 8.20 6.15 5.16
C LYS A 16 9.11 5.62 4.05
N LEU A 17 9.81 4.50 4.29
CA LEU A 17 10.65 3.87 3.26
C LEU A 17 9.80 3.42 2.07
N ILE A 18 8.64 2.81 2.32
CA ILE A 18 7.68 2.42 1.29
C ILE A 18 7.25 3.66 0.48
N LEU A 19 6.88 4.75 1.15
CA LEU A 19 6.48 5.98 0.48
C LEU A 19 7.61 6.58 -0.38
N ASP A 20 8.83 6.63 0.14
CA ASP A 20 9.97 7.17 -0.59
C ASP A 20 10.28 6.34 -1.85
N ARG A 21 10.12 5.01 -1.80
CA ARG A 21 10.21 4.13 -2.98
C ARG A 21 9.07 4.36 -3.95
N PHE A 22 7.83 4.44 -3.47
CA PHE A 22 6.68 4.71 -4.32
C PHE A 22 6.83 6.02 -5.11
N ARG A 23 7.38 7.06 -4.48
CA ARG A 23 7.68 8.34 -5.14
C ARG A 23 8.71 8.25 -6.26
N GLN A 24 9.63 7.29 -6.18
CA GLN A 24 10.64 7.06 -7.22
C GLN A 24 10.04 6.31 -8.41
N LEU A 25 9.15 5.35 -8.13
CA LEU A 25 8.58 4.46 -9.15
C LEU A 25 7.35 5.05 -9.84
N TYR A 26 6.59 5.91 -9.16
CA TYR A 26 5.39 6.51 -9.75
C TYR A 26 5.71 7.85 -10.42
N SER A 27 5.84 7.86 -11.74
CA SER A 27 6.19 9.07 -12.52
C SER A 27 5.21 10.22 -12.34
N ASP A 28 3.93 9.90 -12.11
CA ASP A 28 2.86 10.89 -11.93
C ASP A 28 2.64 11.25 -10.45
N PHE A 29 3.58 10.89 -9.57
CA PHE A 29 3.50 11.26 -8.17
C PHE A 29 3.47 12.79 -8.02
N PRO A 30 2.48 13.36 -7.31
CA PRO A 30 2.29 14.81 -7.31
C PRO A 30 3.39 15.51 -6.47
N LYS A 31 3.83 16.68 -6.92
CA LYS A 31 4.74 17.54 -6.16
C LYS A 31 3.99 18.19 -4.99
N VAL A 32 4.05 17.56 -3.82
CA VAL A 32 3.19 17.88 -2.67
C VAL A 32 3.97 17.99 -1.38
N ARG A 33 3.37 18.69 -0.40
CA ARG A 33 3.80 18.56 0.99
C ARG A 33 3.17 17.30 1.58
N ILE A 34 3.99 16.45 2.18
CA ILE A 34 3.58 15.19 2.80
C ILE A 34 3.53 15.37 4.33
N LYS A 35 2.49 14.84 4.96
CA LYS A 35 2.38 14.72 6.42
C LYS A 35 1.98 13.30 6.79
N GLN A 36 2.55 12.75 7.86
CA GLN A 36 2.18 11.44 8.38
C GLN A 36 1.09 11.58 9.46
N TYR A 37 0.09 10.71 9.45
CA TYR A 37 -1.05 10.68 10.37
C TYR A 37 -1.38 9.25 10.81
N GLU A 38 -2.37 9.07 11.68
CA GLU A 38 -2.85 7.74 12.11
C GLU A 38 -3.90 7.15 11.14
N SER A 39 -4.55 8.00 10.34
CA SER A 39 -5.62 7.62 9.43
C SER A 39 -5.93 8.78 8.47
N PRO A 40 -5.58 8.69 7.19
CA PRO A 40 -4.72 7.68 6.56
C PRO A 40 -3.27 7.86 6.99
N ASP A 41 -2.42 6.87 6.70
CA ASP A 41 -0.99 6.89 7.06
C ASP A 41 -0.30 8.18 6.60
N PHE A 42 -0.65 8.68 5.40
CA PHE A 42 -0.13 9.93 4.86
C PHE A 42 -1.21 10.83 4.28
N GLN A 43 -0.98 12.15 4.41
CA GLN A 43 -1.70 13.18 3.68
C GLN A 43 -0.78 13.85 2.68
N LEU A 44 -1.17 13.81 1.41
CA LEU A 44 -0.51 14.52 0.32
C LEU A 44 -1.27 15.82 0.07
N ILE A 45 -0.68 16.93 0.49
CA ILE A 45 -1.28 18.26 0.39
C ILE A 45 -0.87 18.86 -0.96
N VAL A 46 -1.76 18.71 -1.95
CA VAL A 46 -1.58 19.27 -3.29
C VAL A 46 -1.76 20.78 -3.25
N ASN A 47 -2.83 21.25 -2.62
CA ASN A 47 -3.05 22.67 -2.32
C ASN A 47 -4.08 22.80 -1.17
N ARG A 48 -4.51 24.03 -0.84
CA ARG A 48 -5.45 24.29 0.27
C ARG A 48 -6.82 23.63 0.12
N ARG A 49 -7.22 23.25 -1.10
CA ARG A 49 -8.54 22.66 -1.43
C ARG A 49 -8.45 21.19 -1.82
N LYS A 50 -7.27 20.70 -2.20
CA LYS A 50 -7.05 19.33 -2.64
C LYS A 50 -6.02 18.64 -1.76
N MET A 51 -6.50 17.66 -0.99
CA MET A 51 -5.70 16.76 -0.19
C MET A 51 -6.01 15.34 -0.61
N ILE A 52 -4.97 14.53 -0.74
CA ILE A 52 -5.08 13.10 -1.03
C ILE A 52 -4.71 12.35 0.24
N GLY A 53 -5.57 11.44 0.68
CA GLY A 53 -5.24 10.47 1.71
C GLY A 53 -4.52 9.28 1.08
N LEU A 54 -3.39 8.86 1.65
CA LEU A 54 -2.65 7.70 1.17
C LEU A 54 -2.51 6.71 2.31
N GLU A 55 -3.19 5.57 2.16
CA GLU A 55 -3.11 4.43 3.06
C GLU A 55 -2.04 3.46 2.56
N VAL A 56 -1.26 2.90 3.48
CA VAL A 56 -0.23 1.91 3.19
C VAL A 56 -0.59 0.59 3.86
N VAL A 57 -0.42 -0.50 3.13
CA VAL A 57 -0.59 -1.85 3.68
C VAL A 57 0.47 -2.77 3.10
N ARG A 58 0.90 -3.77 3.89
CA ARG A 58 1.80 -4.80 3.40
C ARG A 58 1.03 -5.99 2.87
N TYR A 59 1.41 -6.44 1.69
CA TYR A 59 1.01 -7.73 1.16
C TYR A 59 1.93 -8.80 1.74
N VAL A 60 1.33 -9.80 2.39
CA VAL A 60 2.04 -10.94 2.96
C VAL A 60 1.33 -12.19 2.45
N SER A 61 1.90 -12.87 1.47
CA SER A 61 1.39 -14.17 1.02
C SER A 61 2.07 -15.31 1.76
N ALA A 62 1.47 -16.51 1.67
CA ALA A 62 2.15 -17.71 2.10
C ALA A 62 3.47 -17.86 1.33
N THR A 63 4.54 -18.16 2.05
CA THR A 63 5.87 -18.41 1.47
C THR A 63 6.06 -19.90 1.31
N GLU A 64 6.35 -20.32 0.09
CA GLU A 64 6.75 -21.70 -0.20
C GLU A 64 8.27 -21.76 -0.26
N LYS A 65 8.87 -22.72 0.45
CA LYS A 65 10.29 -23.04 0.30
C LYS A 65 10.41 -23.93 -0.93
N GLN A 66 11.04 -23.42 -1.99
CA GLN A 66 11.37 -24.27 -3.14
C GLN A 66 12.65 -25.06 -2.87
N ASP A 67 13.68 -24.39 -2.33
CA ASP A 67 14.97 -24.98 -1.96
C ASP A 67 15.46 -24.37 -0.63
N GLU A 68 16.51 -24.94 -0.03
CA GLU A 68 17.10 -24.45 1.23
C GLU A 68 17.58 -22.98 1.15
N THR A 69 17.81 -22.46 -0.06
CA THR A 69 18.40 -21.13 -0.32
C THR A 69 17.39 -20.07 -0.78
N TYR A 70 16.22 -20.46 -1.31
CA TYR A 70 15.29 -19.50 -1.92
C TYR A 70 13.85 -19.69 -1.45
N SER A 71 13.25 -18.57 -1.07
CA SER A 71 11.83 -18.48 -0.74
C SER A 71 11.07 -17.83 -1.89
N LEU A 72 9.92 -18.38 -2.26
CA LEU A 72 9.05 -17.79 -3.27
C LEU A 72 7.67 -17.52 -2.70
N GLN A 73 7.07 -16.45 -3.20
CA GLN A 73 5.72 -16.04 -2.89
C GLN A 73 4.96 -15.92 -4.21
N ARG A 74 3.91 -16.72 -4.40
CA ARG A 74 3.04 -16.57 -5.57
C ARG A 74 2.01 -15.48 -5.27
N PHE A 75 1.92 -14.51 -6.17
CA PHE A 75 0.85 -13.51 -6.11
C PHE A 75 -0.52 -14.18 -6.24
N ASP A 76 -1.42 -13.86 -5.30
CA ASP A 76 -2.82 -14.30 -5.33
C ASP A 76 -3.75 -13.08 -5.43
N PRO A 77 -4.45 -12.90 -6.56
CA PRO A 77 -5.44 -11.84 -6.74
C PRO A 77 -6.53 -11.84 -5.66
N LYS A 78 -6.99 -13.01 -5.22
CA LYS A 78 -8.07 -13.12 -4.22
C LYS A 78 -7.60 -12.62 -2.86
N GLN A 79 -6.36 -12.96 -2.50
CA GLN A 79 -5.77 -12.47 -1.27
C GLN A 79 -5.59 -10.94 -1.30
N LEU A 80 -5.15 -10.39 -2.43
CA LEU A 80 -5.03 -8.95 -2.58
C LEU A 80 -6.39 -8.25 -2.46
N MET A 81 -7.42 -8.81 -3.08
CA MET A 81 -8.77 -8.25 -2.99
C MET A 81 -9.33 -8.32 -1.56
N ALA A 82 -9.11 -9.43 -0.85
CA ALA A 82 -9.48 -9.54 0.56
C ALA A 82 -8.75 -8.48 1.43
N LEU A 83 -7.49 -8.16 1.12
CA LEU A 83 -6.74 -7.12 1.80
C LEU A 83 -7.32 -5.73 1.55
N ILE A 84 -7.71 -5.43 0.31
CA ILE A 84 -8.38 -4.17 -0.06
C ILE A 84 -9.66 -4.02 0.76
N HIS A 85 -10.57 -5.00 0.71
CA HIS A 85 -11.81 -4.97 1.49
C HIS A 85 -11.58 -4.83 2.99
N GLN A 86 -10.61 -5.56 3.56
CA GLN A 86 -10.29 -5.44 4.97
C GLN A 86 -9.84 -4.01 5.34
N LYS A 87 -9.12 -3.34 4.43
CA LYS A 87 -8.68 -1.96 4.63
C LYS A 87 -9.83 -0.97 4.49
N GLU A 88 -10.79 -1.21 3.59
CA GLU A 88 -12.02 -0.42 3.49
C GLU A 88 -12.88 -0.50 4.76
N ASP A 89 -13.10 -1.71 5.28
CA ASP A 89 -13.90 -1.93 6.49
C ASP A 89 -13.31 -1.19 7.69
N LYS A 90 -11.98 -1.23 7.84
CA LYS A 90 -11.25 -0.46 8.85
C LYS A 90 -11.32 1.04 8.57
N SER A 91 -11.44 1.41 7.29
CA SER A 91 -11.47 2.80 6.85
C SER A 91 -12.85 3.47 6.94
N ASN A 92 -13.88 2.72 7.28
CA ASN A 92 -15.25 3.23 7.33
C ASN A 92 -15.49 4.26 8.46
N GLY A 93 -14.57 4.37 9.43
CA GLY A 93 -14.56 5.44 10.45
C GLY A 93 -13.85 6.73 10.04
N TYR A 94 -13.30 6.80 8.83
CA TYR A 94 -12.47 7.92 8.39
C TYR A 94 -13.31 9.14 8.03
N GLN A 95 -12.70 10.32 8.17
CA GLN A 95 -13.24 11.56 7.62
C GLN A 95 -12.99 11.64 6.11
N ARG A 96 -13.50 10.67 5.32
CA ARG A 96 -13.36 10.62 3.85
C ARG A 96 -13.68 11.97 3.19
N MET A 97 -14.69 12.68 3.70
CA MET A 97 -15.11 14.01 3.22
C MET A 97 -14.00 15.07 3.23
N ARG A 98 -12.90 14.87 3.97
CA ARG A 98 -11.77 15.82 4.02
C ARG A 98 -10.78 15.63 2.88
N TYR A 99 -10.82 14.50 2.18
CA TYR A 99 -9.92 14.17 1.09
C TYR A 99 -10.67 14.26 -0.23
N ALA A 100 -10.00 14.84 -1.23
CA ALA A 100 -10.50 14.85 -2.60
C ALA A 100 -10.33 13.47 -3.25
N GLU A 101 -9.31 12.73 -2.83
CA GLU A 101 -9.01 11.37 -3.27
C GLU A 101 -8.41 10.58 -2.09
N LEU A 102 -8.67 9.29 -2.06
CA LEU A 102 -8.08 8.27 -1.21
C LEU A 102 -7.36 7.26 -2.09
N TRP A 103 -6.08 7.09 -1.84
CA TRP A 103 -5.22 6.14 -2.53
C TRP A 103 -4.83 5.03 -1.57
N LEU A 104 -4.74 3.80 -2.09
CA LEU A 104 -4.21 2.66 -1.36
C LEU A 104 -2.90 2.20 -2.03
N LEU A 105 -1.84 2.12 -1.24
CA LEU A 105 -0.55 1.56 -1.65
C LEU A 105 -0.31 0.24 -0.93
N ILE A 106 -0.30 -0.84 -1.70
CA ILE A 106 -0.02 -2.19 -1.22
C ILE A 106 1.45 -2.49 -1.51
N ALA A 107 2.27 -2.63 -0.47
CA ALA A 107 3.68 -2.96 -0.57
C ALA A 107 3.91 -4.48 -0.39
N ALA A 108 4.40 -5.13 -1.45
CA ALA A 108 4.84 -6.50 -1.46
C ALA A 108 6.36 -6.60 -1.40
N GLY A 109 6.85 -7.78 -1.00
CA GLY A 109 8.28 -8.00 -0.77
C GLY A 109 8.81 -7.23 0.44
N SER A 110 9.98 -7.64 0.91
CA SER A 110 10.74 -6.88 1.91
C SER A 110 12.16 -6.72 1.44
N MET A 111 12.76 -5.55 1.66
CA MET A 111 14.21 -5.37 1.45
C MET A 111 15.05 -6.26 2.37
N SER A 112 14.45 -6.82 3.43
CA SER A 112 15.11 -7.69 4.42
C SER A 112 14.74 -9.17 4.28
N SER A 113 13.96 -9.56 3.27
CA SER A 113 13.54 -10.96 3.08
C SER A 113 14.02 -11.48 1.73
N ASP A 114 14.54 -12.70 1.73
CA ASP A 114 14.93 -13.41 0.51
C ASP A 114 13.75 -13.98 -0.27
N ALA A 115 12.50 -13.75 0.17
CA ALA A 115 11.33 -14.13 -0.59
C ALA A 115 11.16 -13.23 -1.83
N THR A 116 11.15 -13.82 -3.03
CA THR A 116 10.80 -13.12 -4.27
C THR A 116 9.34 -13.37 -4.60
N VAL A 117 8.59 -12.31 -4.92
CA VAL A 117 7.19 -12.43 -5.32
C VAL A 117 7.13 -12.68 -6.82
N ILE A 118 6.43 -13.73 -7.24
CA ILE A 118 6.17 -14.03 -8.64
C ILE A 118 4.81 -13.45 -9.01
N TYR A 119 4.82 -12.50 -9.94
CA TYR A 119 3.63 -11.89 -10.49
C TYR A 119 3.23 -12.56 -11.82
N PRO A 120 1.94 -12.54 -12.17
CA PRO A 120 1.52 -12.90 -13.53
C PRO A 120 2.07 -11.89 -14.54
N GLU A 121 2.22 -12.30 -15.80
CA GLU A 121 2.66 -11.41 -16.90
C GLU A 121 1.70 -10.24 -17.12
N SER A 122 0.42 -10.44 -16.83
CA SER A 122 -0.63 -9.42 -16.92
C SER A 122 -1.59 -9.55 -15.74
N PHE A 123 -2.07 -8.39 -15.25
CA PHE A 123 -3.12 -8.33 -14.25
C PHE A 123 -4.46 -8.08 -14.93
N ASP A 124 -5.47 -8.87 -14.57
CA ASP A 124 -6.86 -8.46 -14.79
C ASP A 124 -7.22 -7.40 -13.74
N VAL A 125 -6.97 -6.14 -14.09
CA VAL A 125 -7.26 -4.99 -13.20
C VAL A 125 -8.74 -4.88 -12.86
N THR A 126 -9.63 -5.47 -13.67
CA THR A 126 -11.07 -5.47 -13.38
C THR A 126 -11.43 -6.33 -12.17
N ALA A 127 -10.52 -7.20 -11.72
CA ALA A 127 -10.68 -8.00 -10.51
C ALA A 127 -10.46 -7.19 -9.21
N PHE A 128 -9.91 -5.97 -9.28
CA PHE A 128 -9.58 -5.14 -8.11
C PHE A 128 -10.49 -3.91 -7.96
N GLN A 129 -11.80 -4.11 -8.16
CA GLN A 129 -12.77 -3.03 -8.07
C GLN A 129 -13.06 -2.64 -6.62
N THR A 130 -13.06 -1.34 -6.37
CA THR A 130 -13.40 -0.72 -5.08
C THR A 130 -14.08 0.60 -5.35
N ASP A 131 -15.10 0.99 -4.59
CA ASP A 131 -15.67 2.35 -4.66
C ASP A 131 -15.09 3.29 -3.60
N PHE A 132 -14.23 2.75 -2.73
CA PHE A 132 -13.67 3.48 -1.61
C PHE A 132 -12.39 4.23 -1.99
N TYR A 133 -11.48 3.55 -2.68
CA TYR A 133 -10.22 4.13 -3.12
C TYR A 133 -10.32 4.60 -4.56
N GLU A 134 -9.95 5.84 -4.82
CA GLU A 134 -9.89 6.38 -6.18
C GLU A 134 -8.70 5.81 -6.97
N ARG A 135 -7.63 5.37 -6.28
CA ARG A 135 -6.49 4.66 -6.88
C ARG A 135 -5.97 3.55 -6.00
N VAL A 136 -5.56 2.44 -6.62
CA VAL A 136 -4.95 1.31 -5.92
C VAL A 136 -3.66 0.92 -6.61
N PHE A 137 -2.58 0.84 -5.83
CA PHE A 137 -1.24 0.50 -6.30
C PHE A 137 -0.76 -0.78 -5.64
N LEU A 138 -0.07 -1.62 -6.39
CA LEU A 138 0.74 -2.72 -5.87
C LEU A 138 2.20 -2.46 -6.22
N MET A 139 3.05 -2.37 -5.20
CA MET A 139 4.46 -2.09 -5.37
C MET A 139 5.29 -3.24 -4.80
N ASP A 140 6.17 -3.82 -5.61
CA ASP A 140 7.19 -4.75 -5.14
C ASP A 140 8.43 -3.96 -4.70
N MET A 141 8.70 -3.97 -3.39
CA MET A 141 9.83 -3.26 -2.81
C MET A 141 11.19 -3.83 -3.20
N ARG A 142 11.27 -5.11 -3.56
CA ARG A 142 12.52 -5.81 -3.89
C ARG A 142 12.83 -5.73 -5.38
N GLN A 143 11.83 -5.95 -6.22
CA GLN A 143 11.97 -5.92 -7.68
C GLN A 143 11.81 -4.52 -8.26
N GLU A 144 11.46 -3.53 -7.42
CA GLU A 144 11.22 -2.15 -7.81
C GLU A 144 10.15 -2.03 -8.92
N LEU A 145 9.14 -2.90 -8.84
CA LEU A 145 7.99 -2.91 -9.76
C LEU A 145 6.82 -2.15 -9.15
N LEU A 146 6.08 -1.43 -9.98
CA LEU A 146 4.86 -0.73 -9.61
C LEU A 146 3.75 -1.06 -10.60
N PHE A 147 2.63 -1.54 -10.08
CA PHE A 147 1.42 -1.84 -10.83
C PHE A 147 0.30 -0.90 -10.37
N VAL A 148 -0.40 -0.29 -11.34
CA VAL A 148 -1.64 0.46 -11.11
C VAL A 148 -2.79 -0.51 -11.31
N LEU A 149 -3.53 -0.79 -10.25
CA LEU A 149 -4.63 -1.75 -10.26
C LEU A 149 -5.99 -1.07 -10.46
N LYS A 150 -6.07 0.23 -10.13
CA LYS A 150 -7.20 1.11 -10.36
C LYS A 150 -6.72 2.55 -10.55
#